data_AF-A0A7Y4ZQU3-F1
#
_entry.id   AF-A0A7Y4ZQU3-F1
#
_cell.length_a   1.000
_cell.length_b   1.000
_cell.length_c   1.000
_cell.angle_alpha   90.00
_cell.angle_beta   90.00
_cell.angle_gamma   90.00
#
_symmetry.space_group_name_H-M   'P 1'
#
loop_
_entity.id
_entity.type
_entity.pdbx_description
1 polymer ?
#
loop_
_entity_poly.entity_id
_entity_poly.type
_entity_poly.pdbx_seq_one_letter_code
_entity_poly.pdbx_strand_id
1 'polypeptide(L)'
;MFAYRFRAPREMQVIVCRNVLHGGAPVLRVAKDEGGWQLLCGGNHADNELDGAETSTLGELVARDPSLNELADKGRWTEAEREHPGGDWTLYDDTDDRIRENIREHGCHIIGVAGAPLDHAFAYSIGLVITHGQPEMLIGGLPMETMHAAINDIQDRMAQGQRFADGDRVSGLFEGYEAVLRKVRKEAYVDTLVWASRFHGNDDFEALQIVWPDREHRFPWDEGYDAPKQSRYW
;
A
#
# COMPACT_ATOMS: atom_id res chain seq x y z
N MET A 1 -26.79 -7.07 -20.98
CA MET A 1 -25.67 -6.25 -20.46
C MET A 1 -25.18 -6.93 -19.19
N PHE A 2 -23.93 -7.39 -19.15
CA PHE A 2 -23.40 -8.04 -17.95
C PHE A 2 -23.20 -7.00 -16.83
N ALA A 3 -23.48 -7.38 -15.58
CA ALA A 3 -23.26 -6.51 -14.43
C ALA A 3 -21.75 -6.44 -14.13
N TYR A 4 -21.24 -5.23 -13.92
CA TYR A 4 -19.87 -5.00 -13.45
C TYR A 4 -19.80 -5.26 -11.95
N ARG A 5 -18.88 -6.14 -11.51
CA ARG A 5 -18.84 -6.67 -10.13
C ARG A 5 -17.68 -6.19 -9.28
N PHE A 6 -16.64 -5.59 -9.89
CA PHE A 6 -15.50 -5.09 -9.12
C PHE A 6 -15.92 -3.97 -8.17
N ARG A 7 -15.30 -3.93 -6.98
CA ARG A 7 -15.45 -2.80 -6.04
C ARG A 7 -14.78 -1.52 -6.56
N ALA A 8 -13.73 -1.66 -7.36
CA ALA A 8 -13.07 -0.55 -8.03
C ALA A 8 -14.05 0.16 -8.99
N PRO A 9 -14.03 1.50 -9.10
CA PRO A 9 -14.84 2.24 -10.07
C PRO A 9 -14.58 1.76 -11.51
N ARG A 10 -15.58 1.89 -12.38
CA ARG A 10 -15.45 1.52 -13.80
C ARG A 10 -14.37 2.33 -14.51
N GLU A 11 -14.20 3.57 -14.09
CA GLU A 11 -13.29 4.58 -14.63
C GLU A 11 -11.86 4.42 -14.11
N MET A 12 -11.60 3.43 -13.24
CA MET A 12 -10.26 3.13 -12.75
C MET A 12 -9.33 2.87 -13.93
N GLN A 13 -8.27 3.67 -14.01
CA GLN A 13 -7.23 3.50 -15.01
C GLN A 13 -6.43 2.24 -14.70
N VAL A 14 -6.23 1.44 -15.74
CA VAL A 14 -5.48 0.18 -15.67
C VAL A 14 -4.46 0.16 -16.79
N ILE A 15 -3.30 -0.43 -16.52
CA ILE A 15 -2.26 -0.68 -17.51
C ILE A 15 -2.67 -1.92 -18.29
N VAL A 16 -2.56 -1.86 -19.62
CA VAL A 16 -3.02 -2.94 -20.49
C VAL A 16 -1.97 -3.21 -21.55
N CYS A 17 -1.69 -4.50 -21.76
CA CYS A 17 -0.82 -4.93 -22.85
C CYS A 17 -1.38 -4.46 -24.21
N ARG A 18 -0.51 -3.92 -25.07
CA ARG A 18 -0.86 -3.48 -26.44
C ARG A 18 -1.62 -4.53 -27.24
N ASN A 19 -1.22 -5.80 -27.12
CA ASN A 19 -1.83 -6.90 -27.87
C ASN A 19 -3.27 -7.15 -27.41
N VAL A 20 -3.58 -6.89 -26.14
CA VAL A 20 -4.97 -6.90 -25.65
C VAL A 20 -5.71 -5.74 -26.31
N LEU A 21 -5.22 -4.50 -26.17
CA LEU A 21 -5.94 -3.31 -26.63
C LEU A 21 -6.15 -3.28 -28.14
N HIS A 22 -5.08 -3.45 -28.91
CA HIS A 22 -5.09 -3.28 -30.37
C HIS A 22 -4.97 -4.59 -31.15
N GLY A 23 -4.35 -5.61 -30.57
CA GLY A 23 -4.05 -6.88 -31.23
C GLY A 23 -5.17 -7.93 -31.15
N GLY A 24 -6.26 -7.65 -30.43
CA GLY A 24 -7.36 -8.60 -30.26
C GLY A 24 -7.08 -9.74 -29.28
N ALA A 25 -5.89 -9.77 -28.65
CA ALA A 25 -5.52 -10.82 -27.70
C ALA A 25 -6.44 -10.82 -26.46
N PRO A 26 -6.68 -11.98 -25.85
CA PRO A 26 -7.43 -12.07 -24.61
C PRO A 26 -6.61 -11.56 -23.42
N VAL A 27 -7.27 -11.17 -22.34
CA VAL A 27 -6.61 -11.00 -21.04
C VAL A 27 -6.44 -12.37 -20.40
N LEU A 28 -5.21 -12.83 -20.23
CA LEU A 28 -4.90 -14.12 -19.62
C LEU A 28 -4.23 -14.00 -18.26
N ARG A 29 -3.65 -12.84 -17.95
CA ARG A 29 -3.02 -12.55 -16.68
C ARG A 29 -3.49 -11.19 -16.17
N VAL A 30 -3.77 -11.09 -14.88
CA VAL A 30 -4.12 -9.84 -14.19
C VAL A 30 -3.24 -9.71 -12.98
N ALA A 31 -2.55 -8.58 -12.83
CA ALA A 31 -1.69 -8.30 -11.69
C ALA A 31 -2.13 -7.00 -11.00
N LYS A 32 -1.85 -6.92 -9.70
CA LYS A 32 -2.06 -5.74 -8.85
C LYS A 32 -0.83 -5.56 -7.99
N ASP A 33 -0.17 -4.44 -8.17
CA ASP A 33 0.99 -4.03 -7.38
C ASP A 33 0.83 -2.58 -6.92
N GLU A 34 1.94 -1.98 -6.46
CA GLU A 34 1.99 -0.57 -6.07
C GLU A 34 1.79 0.39 -7.27
N GLY A 35 2.11 -0.05 -8.48
CA GLY A 35 1.91 0.68 -9.74
C GLY A 35 0.49 0.58 -10.30
N GLY A 36 -0.37 -0.22 -9.69
CA GLY A 36 -1.80 -0.31 -9.99
C GLY A 36 -2.20 -1.64 -10.64
N TRP A 37 -3.30 -1.62 -11.39
CA TRP A 37 -3.83 -2.81 -12.05
C TRP A 37 -3.22 -2.99 -13.43
N GLN A 38 -2.82 -4.22 -13.75
CA GLN A 38 -2.27 -4.59 -15.04
C GLN A 38 -3.09 -5.74 -15.65
N LEU A 39 -3.49 -5.62 -16.91
CA LEU A 39 -4.22 -6.65 -17.66
C LEU A 39 -3.42 -7.06 -18.90
N LEU A 40 -2.96 -8.31 -18.89
CA LEU A 40 -1.89 -8.81 -19.75
C LEU A 40 -2.37 -10.01 -20.59
N CYS A 41 -1.79 -10.18 -21.78
CA CYS A 41 -2.18 -11.27 -22.69
C CYS A 41 -1.55 -12.63 -22.41
N GLY A 42 -0.67 -12.74 -21.40
CA GLY A 42 0.03 -14.00 -21.06
C GLY A 42 1.07 -14.46 -22.10
N GLY A 43 1.41 -13.62 -23.09
CA GLY A 43 2.44 -13.92 -24.07
C GLY A 43 3.83 -13.52 -23.57
N ASN A 44 4.85 -14.30 -23.92
CA ASN A 44 6.24 -13.94 -23.62
C ASN A 44 6.71 -12.87 -24.64
N HIS A 45 6.92 -11.65 -24.17
CA HIS A 45 7.42 -10.55 -24.98
C HIS A 45 8.89 -10.32 -24.62
N ALA A 46 9.78 -10.51 -25.59
CA ALA A 46 11.17 -10.13 -25.45
C ALA A 46 11.24 -8.59 -25.32
N ASP A 47 11.91 -8.13 -24.27
CA ASP A 47 12.14 -6.73 -23.88
C ASP A 47 10.97 -6.08 -23.12
N ASN A 48 11.10 -6.05 -21.78
CA ASN A 48 10.29 -5.35 -20.77
C ASN A 48 8.76 -5.48 -20.92
N GLU A 49 8.08 -6.07 -19.92
CA GLU A 49 6.61 -6.22 -19.85
C GLU A 49 5.79 -4.92 -20.08
N LEU A 50 6.45 -3.76 -20.09
CA LEU A 50 5.88 -2.43 -20.27
C LEU A 50 6.19 -1.74 -21.61
N ASP A 51 7.02 -2.31 -22.50
CA ASP A 51 7.31 -1.65 -23.78
C ASP A 51 6.09 -1.79 -24.73
N GLY A 52 5.21 -0.78 -24.68
CA GLY A 52 3.91 -0.76 -25.36
C GLY A 52 2.70 -0.95 -24.44
N ALA A 53 2.85 -0.98 -23.13
CA ALA A 53 1.71 -0.96 -22.23
C ALA A 53 1.01 0.42 -22.30
N GLU A 54 -0.30 0.41 -22.51
CA GLU A 54 -1.14 1.60 -22.67
C GLU A 54 -2.24 1.58 -21.60
N THR A 55 -2.84 2.73 -21.32
CA THR A 55 -3.90 2.83 -20.31
C THR A 55 -5.29 2.69 -20.94
N SER A 56 -6.19 2.02 -20.22
CA SER A 56 -7.63 1.97 -20.51
C SER A 56 -8.38 1.95 -19.18
N THR A 57 -9.70 1.77 -19.21
CA THR A 57 -10.51 1.66 -17.99
C THR A 57 -10.88 0.22 -17.70
N LEU A 58 -10.93 -0.13 -16.41
CA LEU A 58 -11.37 -1.48 -15.99
C LEU A 58 -12.78 -1.80 -16.52
N GLY A 59 -13.66 -0.79 -16.58
CA GLY A 59 -15.00 -0.91 -17.13
C GLY A 59 -15.04 -1.31 -18.61
N GLU A 60 -14.16 -0.73 -19.45
CA GLU A 60 -14.05 -1.07 -20.87
C GLU A 60 -13.59 -2.52 -21.07
N LEU A 61 -12.59 -2.95 -20.29
CA LEU A 61 -12.08 -4.32 -20.39
C LEU A 61 -13.10 -5.35 -19.90
N VAL A 62 -13.83 -5.07 -18.81
CA VAL A 62 -14.92 -5.93 -18.35
C VAL A 62 -16.10 -5.96 -19.33
N ALA A 63 -16.37 -4.86 -20.03
CA ALA A 63 -17.39 -4.84 -21.07
C ALA A 63 -17.00 -5.72 -22.27
N ARG A 64 -15.72 -5.74 -22.63
CA ARG A 64 -15.16 -6.60 -23.68
C ARG A 64 -15.08 -8.06 -23.26
N ASP A 65 -14.70 -8.32 -22.02
CA ASP A 65 -14.62 -9.65 -21.43
C ASP A 65 -15.32 -9.71 -20.06
N PRO A 66 -16.61 -10.05 -20.07
CA PRO A 66 -17.40 -10.16 -18.84
C PRO A 66 -16.91 -11.23 -17.86
N SER A 67 -16.11 -12.21 -18.30
CA SER A 67 -15.59 -13.27 -17.40
C SER A 67 -14.54 -12.76 -16.42
N LEU A 68 -13.97 -11.56 -16.66
CA LEU A 68 -13.14 -10.86 -15.68
C LEU A 68 -13.89 -10.60 -14.36
N ASN A 69 -15.22 -10.52 -14.37
CA ASN A 69 -16.01 -10.33 -13.15
C ASN A 69 -15.84 -11.46 -12.14
N GLU A 70 -15.40 -12.65 -12.56
CA GLU A 70 -15.14 -13.76 -11.64
C GLU A 70 -14.06 -13.39 -10.61
N LEU A 71 -13.04 -12.62 -11.01
CA LEU A 71 -11.97 -12.18 -10.13
C LEU A 71 -12.44 -11.23 -9.02
N ALA A 72 -13.58 -10.54 -9.20
CA ALA A 72 -14.16 -9.68 -8.18
C ALA A 72 -14.67 -10.48 -6.97
N ASP A 73 -15.06 -11.73 -7.19
CA ASP A 73 -15.65 -12.62 -6.19
C ASP A 73 -14.59 -13.54 -5.52
N LYS A 74 -13.34 -13.55 -6.02
CA LYS A 74 -12.29 -14.53 -5.70
C LYS A 74 -11.40 -14.21 -4.49
N GLY A 75 -11.85 -13.39 -3.55
CA GLY A 75 -11.10 -13.10 -2.32
C GLY A 75 -9.79 -12.32 -2.58
N ARG A 76 -8.73 -12.61 -1.83
CA ARG A 76 -7.44 -11.91 -1.93
C ARG A 76 -6.51 -12.60 -2.94
N TRP A 77 -5.92 -11.79 -3.82
CA TRP A 77 -4.93 -12.18 -4.81
C TRP A 77 -4.23 -10.90 -5.31
N THR A 78 -2.94 -11.02 -5.59
CA THR A 78 -2.12 -9.97 -6.23
C THR A 78 -1.93 -10.28 -7.70
N GLU A 79 -1.92 -11.56 -8.07
CA GLU A 79 -1.89 -11.98 -9.46
C GLU A 79 -2.90 -13.09 -9.73
N ALA A 80 -3.42 -13.14 -10.95
CA ALA A 80 -4.32 -14.16 -11.41
C ALA A 80 -4.05 -14.52 -12.87
N GLU A 81 -4.02 -15.81 -13.18
CA GLU A 81 -3.78 -16.33 -14.53
C GLU A 81 -4.87 -17.31 -14.97
N ARG A 82 -5.09 -17.42 -16.28
CA ARG A 82 -5.97 -18.41 -16.92
C ARG A 82 -5.50 -18.73 -18.32
N GLU A 83 -5.88 -19.89 -18.84
CA GLU A 83 -5.46 -20.33 -20.18
C GLU A 83 -6.23 -19.67 -21.34
N HIS A 84 -7.49 -19.27 -21.10
CA HIS A 84 -8.39 -18.68 -22.10
C HIS A 84 -9.55 -17.92 -21.42
N PRO A 85 -10.23 -16.98 -22.11
CA PRO A 85 -11.41 -16.29 -21.58
C PRO A 85 -12.51 -17.26 -21.11
N GLY A 86 -13.00 -17.05 -19.89
CA GLY A 86 -13.97 -17.94 -19.22
C GLY A 86 -13.39 -19.24 -18.65
N GLY A 87 -12.07 -19.45 -18.73
CA GLY A 87 -11.40 -20.54 -18.02
C GLY A 87 -11.20 -20.23 -16.53
N ASP A 88 -10.90 -21.27 -15.76
CA ASP A 88 -10.62 -21.15 -14.33
C ASP A 88 -9.39 -20.27 -14.08
N TRP A 89 -9.51 -19.39 -13.09
CA TRP A 89 -8.41 -18.56 -12.60
C TRP A 89 -7.56 -19.30 -11.58
N THR A 90 -6.25 -19.36 -11.82
CA THR A 90 -5.24 -19.63 -10.80
C THR A 90 -4.86 -18.32 -10.14
N LEU A 91 -4.90 -18.27 -8.81
CA LEU A 91 -4.65 -17.05 -8.03
C LEU A 91 -3.34 -17.16 -7.27
N TYR A 92 -2.57 -16.08 -7.26
CA TYR A 92 -1.32 -15.94 -6.54
C TYR A 92 -1.41 -14.78 -5.55
N ASP A 93 -0.74 -14.94 -4.41
CA ASP A 93 -0.56 -13.91 -3.39
C ASP A 93 0.92 -13.88 -3.03
N ASP A 94 1.67 -13.03 -3.73
CA ASP A 94 3.12 -12.82 -3.59
C ASP A 94 3.46 -11.78 -2.52
N THR A 95 2.47 -11.27 -1.78
CA THR A 95 2.65 -10.20 -0.79
C THR A 95 3.77 -10.52 0.20
N ASP A 96 3.84 -11.77 0.67
CA ASP A 96 4.87 -12.21 1.62
C ASP A 96 6.28 -12.20 1.00
N ASP A 97 6.42 -12.54 -0.28
CA ASP A 97 7.72 -12.53 -0.98
C ASP A 97 8.19 -11.10 -1.24
N ARG A 98 7.29 -10.21 -1.68
CA ARG A 98 7.58 -8.78 -1.86
C ARG A 98 7.95 -8.09 -0.55
N ILE A 99 7.27 -8.40 0.55
CA ILE A 99 7.65 -7.88 1.88
C ILE A 99 9.08 -8.31 2.20
N ARG A 100 9.43 -9.59 1.99
CA ARG A 100 10.78 -10.10 2.27
C ARG A 100 11.84 -9.46 1.38
N GLU A 101 11.54 -9.26 0.09
CA GLU A 101 12.44 -8.62 -0.86
C GLU A 101 12.73 -7.17 -0.47
N ASN A 102 11.69 -6.35 -0.29
CA ASN A 102 11.85 -4.96 0.11
C ASN A 102 12.59 -4.81 1.45
N ILE A 103 12.34 -5.69 2.42
CA ILE A 103 13.09 -5.68 3.70
C ILE A 103 14.58 -5.95 3.46
N ARG A 104 14.94 -6.87 2.56
CA ARG A 104 16.34 -7.16 2.24
C ARG A 104 17.02 -6.01 1.49
N GLU A 105 16.31 -5.39 0.54
CA GLU A 105 16.89 -4.39 -0.36
C GLU A 105 16.88 -2.97 0.23
N HIS A 106 15.84 -2.63 0.98
CA HIS A 106 15.58 -1.28 1.47
C HIS A 106 15.60 -1.15 2.98
N GLY A 107 15.61 -2.26 3.73
CA GLY A 107 15.59 -2.26 5.19
C GLY A 107 14.19 -2.30 5.80
N CYS A 108 13.14 -1.92 5.06
CA CYS A 108 11.75 -2.16 5.41
C CYS A 108 10.84 -2.25 4.17
N HIS A 109 9.64 -2.79 4.36
CA HIS A 109 8.53 -2.67 3.42
C HIS A 109 7.49 -1.70 4.01
N ILE A 110 6.97 -0.77 3.21
CA ILE A 110 5.95 0.18 3.66
C ILE A 110 4.62 -0.18 3.03
N ILE A 111 3.60 -0.42 3.86
CA ILE A 111 2.23 -0.63 3.39
C ILE A 111 1.45 0.67 3.53
N GLY A 112 0.92 1.14 2.40
CA GLY A 112 -0.05 2.23 2.34
C GLY A 112 -1.48 1.71 2.28
N VAL A 113 -2.32 2.15 3.22
CA VAL A 113 -3.77 1.92 3.20
C VAL A 113 -4.45 3.22 2.80
N ALA A 114 -5.02 3.23 1.59
CA ALA A 114 -5.79 4.38 1.11
C ALA A 114 -7.13 4.48 1.86
N GLY A 115 -7.48 5.70 2.26
CA GLY A 115 -8.78 6.03 2.86
C GLY A 115 -9.40 7.25 2.16
N ALA A 116 -10.72 7.22 2.01
CA ALA A 116 -11.51 8.36 1.56
C ALA A 116 -12.61 8.63 2.60
N PRO A 117 -12.58 9.74 3.36
CA PRO A 117 -11.64 10.87 3.25
C PRO A 117 -10.19 10.56 3.69
N LEU A 118 -9.25 11.47 3.39
CA LEU A 118 -7.80 11.32 3.64
C LEU A 118 -7.47 11.02 5.12
N ASP A 119 -8.33 11.43 6.04
CA ASP A 119 -8.26 11.14 7.46
C ASP A 119 -8.35 9.65 7.82
N HIS A 120 -8.72 8.79 6.87
CA HIS A 120 -8.72 7.33 7.01
C HIS A 120 -7.49 6.68 6.36
N ALA A 121 -6.65 7.45 5.66
CA ALA A 121 -5.44 6.94 5.05
C ALA A 121 -4.32 6.83 6.08
N PHE A 122 -3.56 5.73 6.03
CA PHE A 122 -2.38 5.52 6.87
C PHE A 122 -1.34 4.67 6.16
N ALA A 123 -0.09 4.78 6.61
CA ALA A 123 0.99 3.92 6.17
C ALA A 123 1.75 3.37 7.39
N TYR A 124 2.34 2.20 7.24
CA TYR A 124 3.19 1.61 8.28
C TYR A 124 4.30 0.75 7.71
N SER A 125 5.39 0.61 8.47
CA SER A 125 6.52 -0.24 8.09
C SER A 125 6.33 -1.69 8.52
N ILE A 126 7.03 -2.58 7.81
CA ILE A 126 7.31 -3.95 8.20
C ILE A 126 8.81 -4.17 8.02
N GLY A 127 9.49 -4.59 9.08
CA GLY A 127 10.88 -5.01 9.04
C GLY A 127 11.84 -4.18 9.88
N LEU A 128 11.46 -2.99 10.37
CA LEU A 128 12.37 -2.13 11.16
C LEU A 128 12.83 -2.83 12.46
N VAL A 129 11.96 -3.67 13.03
CA VAL A 129 12.29 -4.50 14.20
C VAL A 129 13.41 -5.49 13.87
N ILE A 130 13.40 -6.06 12.67
CA ILE A 130 14.36 -7.08 12.25
C ILE A 130 15.67 -6.45 11.78
N THR A 131 15.59 -5.38 10.98
CA THR A 131 16.76 -4.76 10.32
C THR A 131 17.49 -3.79 11.21
N HIS A 132 16.78 -3.09 12.10
CA HIS A 132 17.35 -2.04 12.96
C HIS A 132 17.19 -2.31 14.46
N GLY A 133 16.40 -3.31 14.86
CA GLY A 133 16.11 -3.58 16.27
C GLY A 133 15.26 -2.50 16.92
N GLN A 134 14.38 -1.84 16.14
CA GLN A 134 13.59 -0.69 16.58
C GLN A 134 12.09 -0.86 16.26
N PRO A 135 11.19 -0.11 16.93
CA PRO A 135 9.76 -0.20 16.67
C PRO A 135 9.39 0.02 15.21
N GLU A 136 8.32 -0.62 14.74
CA GLU A 136 7.71 -0.28 13.45
C GLU A 136 7.12 1.14 13.49
N MET A 137 7.14 1.84 12.36
CA MET A 137 6.56 3.18 12.25
C MET A 137 5.14 3.12 11.69
N LEU A 138 4.26 3.95 12.21
CA LEU A 138 2.90 4.16 11.70
C LEU A 138 2.64 5.65 11.53
N ILE A 139 2.01 6.07 10.43
CA ILE A 139 1.60 7.47 10.22
C ILE A 139 0.27 7.52 9.51
N GLY A 140 -0.55 8.54 9.77
CA GLY A 140 -1.85 8.70 9.15
C GLY A 140 -2.26 10.14 8.89
N GLY A 141 -3.26 10.30 8.02
CA GLY A 141 -3.90 11.59 7.75
C GLY A 141 -3.13 12.53 6.81
N LEU A 142 -2.15 12.02 6.06
CA LEU A 142 -1.36 12.78 5.09
C LEU A 142 -1.39 12.11 3.70
N PRO A 143 -1.02 12.81 2.62
CA PRO A 143 -0.82 12.18 1.32
C PRO A 143 0.16 11.00 1.40
N MET A 144 -0.09 9.94 0.61
CA MET A 144 0.67 8.69 0.69
C MET A 144 2.18 8.91 0.48
N GLU A 145 2.55 9.77 -0.47
CA GLU A 145 3.95 10.15 -0.73
C GLU A 145 4.62 10.75 0.51
N THR A 146 3.94 11.65 1.22
CA THR A 146 4.43 12.27 2.45
C THR A 146 4.60 11.24 3.57
N MET A 147 3.65 10.32 3.70
CA MET A 147 3.69 9.25 4.71
C MET A 147 4.85 8.27 4.45
N HIS A 148 5.06 7.87 3.19
CA HIS A 148 6.18 7.01 2.79
C HIS A 148 7.52 7.71 3.03
N ALA A 149 7.64 8.98 2.61
CA ALA A 149 8.86 9.76 2.80
C ALA A 149 9.24 9.89 4.28
N ALA A 150 8.26 10.12 5.18
CA ALA A 150 8.52 10.22 6.61
C ALA A 150 9.04 8.91 7.22
N ILE A 151 8.49 7.76 6.83
CA ILE A 151 8.96 6.45 7.32
C ILE A 151 10.37 6.15 6.79
N ASN A 152 10.63 6.40 5.50
CA ASN A 152 11.96 6.21 4.90
C ASN A 152 13.01 7.10 5.58
N ASP A 153 12.69 8.37 5.86
CA ASP A 153 13.60 9.28 6.56
C ASP A 153 13.91 8.80 7.99
N ILE A 154 12.91 8.31 8.74
CA ILE A 154 13.16 7.68 10.05
C ILE A 154 14.07 6.45 9.90
N GLN A 155 13.81 5.58 8.92
CA GLN A 155 14.63 4.40 8.68
C GLN A 155 16.08 4.78 8.31
N ASP A 156 16.30 5.79 7.48
CA ASP A 156 17.65 6.29 7.16
C ASP A 156 18.37 6.80 8.42
N ARG A 157 17.66 7.49 9.31
CA ARG A 157 18.20 7.91 10.61
C ARG A 157 18.51 6.71 11.51
N MET A 158 17.67 5.68 11.52
CA MET A 158 17.95 4.42 12.24
C MET A 158 19.20 3.72 11.70
N ALA A 159 19.39 3.71 10.38
CA ALA A 159 20.57 3.17 9.73
C ALA A 159 21.86 3.94 10.09
N GLN A 160 21.73 5.25 10.34
CA GLN A 160 22.81 6.11 10.86
C GLN A 160 23.04 5.96 12.38
N GLY A 161 22.29 5.07 13.04
CA GLY A 161 22.46 4.74 14.46
C GLY A 161 21.55 5.52 15.41
N GLN A 162 20.67 6.39 14.91
CA GLN A 162 19.68 7.05 15.76
C GLN A 162 18.73 6.02 16.38
N ARG A 163 18.27 6.29 17.59
CA ARG A 163 17.28 5.49 18.32
C ARG A 163 16.05 6.33 18.61
N PHE A 164 14.88 5.70 18.53
CA PHE A 164 13.59 6.33 18.68
C PHE A 164 12.74 5.62 19.75
N ALA A 165 12.05 6.42 20.56
CA ALA A 165 11.19 5.97 21.65
C ALA A 165 9.91 6.82 21.74
N ASP A 166 8.96 6.36 22.56
CA ASP A 166 7.74 7.12 22.88
C ASP A 166 8.10 8.46 23.54
N GLY A 167 7.52 9.54 23.01
CA GLY A 167 7.73 10.92 23.44
C GLY A 167 8.83 11.68 22.69
N ASP A 168 9.62 11.02 21.84
CA ASP A 168 10.68 11.70 21.08
C ASP A 168 10.10 12.73 20.11
N ARG A 169 10.74 13.90 20.07
CA ARG A 169 10.49 14.94 19.06
C ARG A 169 11.42 14.75 17.88
N VAL A 170 10.86 14.77 16.68
CA VAL A 170 11.62 14.58 15.44
C VAL A 170 11.42 15.79 14.55
N SER A 171 12.47 16.59 14.42
CA SER A 171 12.52 17.72 13.50
C SER A 171 13.01 17.29 12.10
N GLY A 172 12.65 18.07 11.09
CA GLY A 172 13.11 17.88 9.71
C GLY A 172 12.39 16.77 8.94
N LEU A 173 11.39 16.09 9.51
CA LEU A 173 10.50 15.20 8.76
C LEU A 173 9.54 15.99 7.86
N PHE A 174 9.09 17.14 8.37
CA PHE A 174 8.16 18.05 7.69
C PHE A 174 8.75 19.45 7.73
N GLU A 175 8.73 20.16 6.60
CA GLU A 175 9.33 21.49 6.50
C GLU A 175 8.68 22.47 7.48
N GLY A 176 9.45 22.97 8.44
CA GLY A 176 8.98 23.91 9.45
C GLY A 176 8.17 23.30 10.60
N TYR A 177 7.94 21.98 10.64
CA TYR A 177 7.17 21.33 11.70
C TYR A 177 7.98 20.21 12.39
N GLU A 178 7.74 20.03 13.69
CA GLU A 178 8.25 18.88 14.45
C GLU A 178 7.18 17.81 14.54
N ALA A 179 7.57 16.54 14.39
CA ALA A 179 6.72 15.41 14.74
C ALA A 179 7.00 14.97 16.19
N VAL A 180 6.06 14.23 16.77
CA VAL A 180 6.24 13.53 18.05
C VAL A 180 5.96 12.06 17.83
N LEU A 181 6.86 11.19 18.28
CA LEU A 181 6.64 9.75 18.24
C LEU A 181 5.84 9.31 19.44
N ARG A 182 4.78 8.53 19.23
CA ARG A 182 3.93 8.01 20.31
C ARG A 182 3.72 6.52 20.21
N LYS A 183 3.73 5.81 21.32
CA LYS A 183 3.47 4.36 21.33
C LYS A 183 2.09 4.04 20.78
N VAL A 184 2.04 3.14 19.81
CA VAL A 184 0.79 2.58 19.27
C VAL A 184 0.24 1.57 20.26
N ARG A 185 -1.03 1.71 20.63
CA ARG A 185 -1.70 0.74 21.51
C ARG A 185 -1.91 -0.60 20.80
N LYS A 186 -1.75 -1.71 21.52
CA LYS A 186 -1.88 -3.06 20.93
C LYS A 186 -3.26 -3.33 20.35
N GLU A 187 -4.30 -2.73 20.94
CA GLU A 187 -5.68 -2.83 20.45
C GLU A 187 -5.84 -2.25 19.04
N ALA A 188 -4.97 -1.33 18.62
CA ALA A 188 -5.00 -0.77 17.28
C ALA A 188 -4.44 -1.74 16.22
N TYR A 189 -3.63 -2.73 16.59
CA TYR A 189 -2.90 -3.58 15.65
C TYR A 189 -3.86 -4.40 14.77
N VAL A 190 -4.98 -4.86 15.36
CA VAL A 190 -6.00 -5.66 14.69
C VAL A 190 -6.63 -4.94 13.48
N ASP A 191 -6.69 -3.61 13.53
CA ASP A 191 -7.30 -2.78 12.48
C ASP A 191 -6.27 -2.12 11.56
N THR A 192 -4.97 -2.13 11.93
CA THR A 192 -3.94 -1.35 11.23
C THR A 192 -2.75 -2.20 10.79
N LEU A 193 -2.00 -2.75 11.74
CA LEU A 193 -0.73 -3.44 11.54
C LEU A 193 -0.89 -4.91 11.14
N VAL A 194 -2.01 -5.27 10.51
CA VAL A 194 -2.39 -6.67 10.22
C VAL A 194 -1.30 -7.45 9.50
N TRP A 195 -0.67 -6.83 8.49
CA TRP A 195 0.41 -7.49 7.75
C TRP A 195 1.72 -7.54 8.53
N ALA A 196 2.00 -6.55 9.39
CA ALA A 196 3.17 -6.58 10.26
C ALA A 196 3.02 -7.73 11.28
N SER A 197 1.86 -7.86 11.91
CA SER A 197 1.55 -8.97 12.82
C SER A 197 1.63 -10.33 12.13
N ARG A 198 1.11 -10.44 10.90
CA ARG A 198 1.25 -11.67 10.11
C ARG A 198 2.70 -12.01 9.85
N PHE A 199 3.50 -11.02 9.44
CA PHE A 199 4.90 -11.19 9.09
C PHE A 199 5.76 -11.57 10.30
N HIS A 200 5.54 -10.92 11.45
CA HIS A 200 6.19 -11.25 12.72
C HIS A 200 5.64 -12.54 13.36
N GLY A 201 4.48 -13.01 12.90
CA GLY A 201 3.80 -14.22 13.38
C GLY A 201 3.02 -14.03 14.69
N ASN A 202 3.01 -12.83 15.26
CA ASN A 202 2.27 -12.43 16.47
C ASN A 202 2.26 -10.89 16.60
N ASP A 203 1.62 -10.38 17.66
CA ASP A 203 1.59 -8.95 18.00
C ASP A 203 2.71 -8.53 18.99
N ASP A 204 3.74 -9.35 19.22
CA ASP A 204 4.83 -9.11 20.18
C ASP A 204 5.96 -8.26 19.58
N PHE A 205 5.58 -7.15 18.97
CA PHE A 205 6.51 -6.12 18.46
C PHE A 205 6.01 -4.73 18.79
N GLU A 206 6.93 -3.79 19.03
CA GLU A 206 6.59 -2.40 19.34
C GLU A 206 6.36 -1.60 18.05
N ALA A 207 5.47 -0.61 18.12
CA ALA A 207 5.26 0.35 17.04
C ALA A 207 5.11 1.77 17.61
N LEU A 208 5.62 2.76 16.88
CA LEU A 208 5.50 4.18 17.18
C LEU A 208 4.72 4.88 16.06
N GLN A 209 3.73 5.66 16.44
CA GLN A 209 3.03 6.58 15.56
C GLN A 209 3.84 7.87 15.41
N ILE A 210 4.08 8.28 14.17
CA ILE A 210 4.58 9.62 13.82
C ILE A 210 3.38 10.57 13.88
N VAL A 211 3.29 11.36 14.95
CA VAL A 211 2.23 12.35 15.15
C VAL A 211 2.72 13.71 14.67
N TRP A 212 1.97 14.36 13.78
CA TRP A 212 2.31 15.66 13.22
C TRP A 212 1.33 16.75 13.71
N PRO A 213 1.76 18.02 13.82
CA PRO A 213 0.94 19.10 14.35
C PRO A 213 0.05 19.76 13.28
N ASP A 214 -0.90 20.59 13.71
CA ASP A 214 -1.65 21.47 12.81
C ASP A 214 -0.81 22.67 12.36
N ARG A 215 -1.41 23.56 11.57
CA ARG A 215 -0.74 24.77 11.05
C ARG A 215 -0.28 25.75 12.14
N GLU A 216 -0.84 25.64 13.34
CA GLU A 216 -0.49 26.48 14.49
C GLU A 216 0.44 25.74 15.46
N HIS A 217 1.09 24.66 15.00
CA HIS A 217 2.03 23.83 15.75
C HIS A 217 1.42 23.10 16.96
N ARG A 218 0.11 22.91 16.98
CA ARG A 218 -0.59 22.15 18.03
C ARG A 218 -0.64 20.68 17.66
N PHE A 219 -0.57 19.80 18.64
CA PHE A 219 -0.74 18.36 18.48
C PHE A 219 -2.16 17.93 18.86
N PRO A 220 -2.58 16.67 18.57
CA PRO A 220 -3.92 16.18 18.89
C PRO A 220 -4.33 16.27 20.37
N TRP A 221 -3.37 16.38 21.29
CA TRP A 221 -3.62 16.54 22.73
C TRP A 221 -3.60 18.01 23.20
N ASP A 222 -3.25 18.95 22.33
CA ASP A 222 -3.23 20.37 22.66
C ASP A 222 -4.62 21.00 22.46
N GLU A 223 -4.96 21.96 23.33
CA GLU A 223 -6.22 22.69 23.23
C GLU A 223 -6.26 23.52 21.93
N GLY A 224 -7.37 23.40 21.20
CA GLY A 224 -7.58 24.15 19.96
C GLY A 224 -6.94 23.55 18.70
N TYR A 225 -6.45 22.30 18.75
CA TYR A 225 -5.97 21.57 17.57
C TYR A 225 -7.01 21.58 16.43
N ASP A 226 -6.64 22.16 15.29
CA ASP A 226 -7.49 22.39 14.12
C ASP A 226 -6.80 21.92 12.84
N ALA A 227 -6.48 20.62 12.80
CA ALA A 227 -6.26 19.91 11.55
C ALA A 227 -7.51 19.09 11.23
N PRO A 228 -7.87 18.87 9.95
CA PRO A 228 -8.92 17.94 9.58
C PRO A 228 -8.53 16.54 10.07
N LYS A 229 -8.98 16.24 11.29
CA LYS A 229 -9.00 14.97 11.99
C LYS A 229 -7.91 14.01 11.53
N GLN A 230 -6.77 13.97 12.22
CA GLN A 230 -6.11 12.68 12.39
C GLN A 230 -7.14 11.76 13.06
N SER A 231 -7.89 10.98 12.29
CA SER A 231 -9.10 10.33 12.83
C SER A 231 -8.77 9.26 13.87
N ARG A 232 -7.50 8.83 13.98
CA ARG A 232 -7.04 7.93 15.04
C ARG A 232 -5.64 8.31 15.52
N TYR A 233 -5.59 8.77 16.76
CA TYR A 233 -4.43 8.55 17.62
C TYR A 233 -4.52 7.09 18.07
N TRP A 234 -3.64 6.24 17.56
CA TRP A 234 -3.75 4.78 17.71
C TRP A 234 -3.24 4.31 19.06
#